data_AF-A0A946UGD8-F1
#
_entry.id   AF-A0A946UGD8-F1
#
_cell.length_a   1.000
_cell.length_b   1.000
_cell.length_c   1.000
_cell.angle_alpha   90.00
_cell.angle_beta   90.00
_cell.angle_gamma   90.00
#
_symmetry.space_group_name_H-M   'P 1'
#
loop_
_entity.id
_entity.type
_entity.pdbx_description
1 polymer ?
#
loop_
_entity_poly.entity_id
_entity_poly.type
_entity_poly.pdbx_seq_one_letter_code
_entity_poly.pdbx_strand_id
1 'polypeptide(L)'
;MHRKSGRIDKIRAIAASQERSSCRQMGESQRKLDEEVQRLEELEGYRLGYEQQKSRPGSSGAAQWADYQHFLRRLDAAVAAQAQVVLDSRQKADLHRQHWLKRRQRLESLTRVVDRCRRDEAAADERREQKTMDELTTGGIAGYRSR
;
A
#
# COMPACT_ATOMS: atom_id res chain seq x y z
N MET A 1 -12.88 -11.25 33.32
CA MET A 1 -12.42 -12.06 32.17
C MET A 1 -12.42 -11.21 30.90
N HIS A 2 -11.34 -11.17 30.12
CA HIS A 2 -11.31 -10.44 28.86
C HIS A 2 -11.92 -11.29 27.72
N ARG A 3 -12.90 -10.72 27.00
CA ARG A 3 -13.50 -11.35 25.81
C ARG A 3 -12.45 -11.65 24.74
N LYS A 4 -12.61 -12.74 24.00
CA LYS A 4 -11.68 -13.16 22.94
C LYS A 4 -11.66 -12.13 21.82
N SER A 5 -12.84 -11.60 21.46
CA SER A 5 -13.00 -10.52 20.48
C SER A 5 -12.12 -9.32 20.80
N GLY A 6 -12.12 -8.83 22.05
CA GLY A 6 -11.36 -7.65 22.47
C GLY A 6 -9.84 -7.81 22.36
N ARG A 7 -9.30 -9.01 22.59
CA ARG A 7 -7.85 -9.27 22.41
C ARG A 7 -7.44 -9.25 20.93
N ILE A 8 -8.22 -9.90 20.08
CA ILE A 8 -7.95 -9.96 18.64
C ILE A 8 -8.20 -8.59 17.99
N ASP A 9 -9.15 -7.81 18.51
CA ASP A 9 -9.42 -6.46 18.03
C ASP A 9 -8.22 -5.51 18.22
N LYS A 10 -7.50 -5.62 19.35
CA LYS A 10 -6.23 -4.89 19.55
C LYS A 10 -5.19 -5.26 18.49
N ILE A 11 -5.07 -6.55 18.15
CA ILE A 11 -4.14 -7.02 17.11
C ILE A 11 -4.58 -6.51 15.73
N ARG A 12 -5.89 -6.52 15.44
CA ARG A 12 -6.47 -5.94 14.22
C ARG A 12 -6.17 -4.45 14.11
N ALA A 13 -6.27 -3.69 15.21
CA ALA A 13 -5.95 -2.26 15.22
C ALA A 13 -4.48 -1.99 14.90
N ILE A 14 -3.56 -2.80 15.45
CA ILE A 14 -2.13 -2.73 15.11
C ILE A 14 -1.91 -3.05 13.62
N ALA A 15 -2.53 -4.12 13.11
CA ALA A 15 -2.44 -4.48 11.69
C ALA A 15 -2.98 -3.37 10.78
N ALA A 16 -4.07 -2.70 11.17
CA ALA A 16 -4.63 -1.57 10.44
C ALA A 16 -3.66 -0.37 10.41
N SER A 17 -2.97 -0.09 11.51
CA SER A 17 -1.94 0.96 11.54
C SER A 17 -0.75 0.62 10.62
N GLN A 18 -0.31 -0.64 10.63
CA GLN A 18 0.78 -1.12 9.77
C GLN A 18 0.42 -1.07 8.28
N GLU A 19 -0.81 -1.45 7.94
CA GLU A 19 -1.35 -1.37 6.57
C GLU A 19 -1.37 0.07 6.06
N ARG A 20 -1.89 1.02 6.86
CA ARG A 20 -1.89 2.45 6.50
C ARG A 20 -0.49 3.00 6.30
N SER A 21 0.46 2.60 7.15
CA SER A 21 1.85 3.01 7.00
C SER A 21 2.48 2.47 5.70
N SER A 22 2.25 1.20 5.35
CA SER A 22 2.71 0.67 4.05
C SER A 22 2.02 1.29 2.85
N CYS A 23 0.73 1.64 2.96
CA CYS A 23 0.00 2.30 1.89
C CYS A 23 0.62 3.67 1.57
N ARG A 24 0.99 4.44 2.61
CA ARG A 24 1.74 5.70 2.44
C ARG A 24 3.09 5.48 1.78
N GLN A 25 3.89 4.52 2.24
CA GLN A 25 5.20 4.20 1.65
C GLN A 25 5.08 3.78 0.19
N MET A 26 4.06 2.99 -0.16
CA MET A 26 3.76 2.61 -1.54
C MET A 26 3.43 3.83 -2.39
N GLY A 27 2.57 4.73 -1.90
CA GLY A 27 2.21 5.97 -2.62
C GLY A 27 3.41 6.89 -2.82
N GLU A 28 4.28 7.02 -1.83
CA GLU A 28 5.53 7.79 -1.95
C GLU A 28 6.49 7.18 -2.97
N SER A 29 6.68 5.85 -2.98
CA SER A 29 7.53 5.20 -3.99
C SER A 29 6.95 5.27 -5.40
N GLN A 30 5.62 5.23 -5.55
CA GLN A 30 4.98 5.37 -6.84
C GLN A 30 5.19 6.78 -7.40
N ARG A 31 4.96 7.82 -6.58
CA ARG A 31 5.23 9.20 -6.98
C ARG A 31 6.69 9.41 -7.40
N LYS A 32 7.64 8.86 -6.65
CA LYS A 32 9.06 8.92 -7.02
C LYS A 32 9.33 8.24 -8.36
N LEU A 33 8.74 7.06 -8.60
CA LEU A 33 8.84 6.41 -9.91
C LEU A 33 8.31 7.33 -11.02
N ASP A 34 7.15 7.93 -10.84
CA ASP A 34 6.52 8.80 -11.83
C ASP A 34 7.40 10.04 -12.11
N GLU A 35 7.98 10.65 -11.07
CA GLU A 35 8.94 11.77 -11.18
C GLU A 35 10.20 11.38 -11.97
N GLU A 36 10.79 10.21 -11.70
CA GLU A 36 12.00 9.76 -12.40
C GLU A 36 11.71 9.35 -13.85
N VAL A 37 10.51 8.82 -14.14
CA VAL A 37 10.06 8.54 -15.51
C VAL A 37 9.89 9.83 -16.30
N GLN A 38 9.23 10.85 -15.73
CA GLN A 38 9.12 12.16 -16.38
C GLN A 38 10.48 12.77 -16.69
N ARG A 39 11.43 12.70 -15.75
CA ARG A 39 12.79 13.18 -15.99
C ARG A 39 13.49 12.43 -17.14
N LEU A 40 13.26 11.11 -17.26
CA LEU A 40 13.80 10.33 -18.39
C LEU A 40 13.20 10.80 -19.72
N GLU A 41 11.87 10.96 -19.77
CA GLU A 41 11.16 11.44 -20.96
C GLU A 41 11.65 12.84 -21.38
N GLU A 42 11.90 13.73 -20.43
CA GLU A 42 12.49 15.04 -20.69
C GLU A 42 13.88 14.93 -21.34
N LEU A 43 14.78 14.09 -20.80
CA LEU A 43 16.12 13.87 -21.35
C LEU A 43 16.08 13.27 -22.77
N GLU A 44 15.18 12.31 -23.01
CA GLU A 44 14.95 11.73 -24.33
C GLU A 44 14.38 12.76 -25.32
N GLY A 45 13.47 13.62 -24.85
CA GLY A 45 12.93 14.74 -25.62
C GLY A 45 14.01 15.75 -26.01
N TYR A 46 14.90 16.13 -25.08
CA TYR A 46 16.04 17.00 -25.37
C TYR A 46 16.96 16.38 -26.42
N ARG A 47 17.26 15.08 -26.30
CA ARG A 47 18.09 14.33 -27.25
C ARG A 47 17.50 14.36 -28.66
N LEU A 48 16.21 14.06 -28.78
CA LEU A 48 15.49 14.07 -30.05
C LEU A 48 15.43 15.47 -30.68
N GLY A 49 15.13 16.50 -29.89
CA GLY A 49 15.09 17.89 -30.37
C GLY A 49 16.45 18.36 -30.90
N TYR A 50 17.53 17.97 -30.24
CA TYR A 50 18.90 18.29 -30.67
C TYR A 50 19.32 17.55 -31.94
N GLU A 51 18.90 16.30 -32.12
CA GLU A 51 19.11 15.54 -33.38
C GLU A 51 18.39 16.20 -34.55
N GLN A 52 17.16 16.70 -34.36
CA GLN A 52 16.36 17.35 -35.40
C GLN A 52 16.90 18.74 -35.81
N GLN A 53 17.40 19.54 -34.85
CA GLN A 53 17.96 20.86 -35.14
C GLN A 53 19.18 20.78 -36.09
N LYS A 54 19.93 19.68 -36.01
CA LYS A 54 21.13 19.42 -36.84
C LYS A 54 20.81 19.06 -38.30
N SER A 55 19.65 18.47 -38.58
CA SER A 55 19.26 18.11 -39.96
C SER A 55 18.99 19.32 -40.86
N ARG A 56 19.06 20.54 -40.32
CA ARG A 56 18.98 21.79 -41.09
C ARG A 56 20.32 22.11 -41.75
N PRO A 57 20.42 22.16 -43.09
CA PRO A 57 21.67 22.43 -43.78
C PRO A 57 22.08 23.91 -43.62
N GLY A 58 23.33 24.17 -43.19
CA GLY A 58 24.01 25.42 -43.52
C GLY A 58 24.70 26.28 -42.45
N SER A 59 25.05 25.84 -41.22
CA SER A 59 25.65 26.83 -40.27
C SER A 59 26.72 26.40 -39.25
N SER A 60 27.45 25.29 -39.40
CA SER A 60 28.40 24.90 -38.33
C SER A 60 29.79 24.50 -38.79
N GLY A 61 30.81 25.21 -38.27
CA GLY A 61 32.23 24.90 -38.46
C GLY A 61 32.71 23.72 -37.59
N ALA A 62 33.90 23.19 -37.89
CA ALA A 62 34.43 21.95 -37.28
C ALA A 62 34.51 21.95 -35.74
N ALA A 63 34.77 23.09 -35.10
CA ALA A 63 34.78 23.21 -33.63
C ALA A 63 33.38 22.97 -33.02
N GLN A 64 32.33 23.52 -33.63
CA GLN A 64 30.94 23.33 -33.19
C GLN A 64 30.50 21.86 -33.35
N TRP A 65 31.12 21.12 -34.28
CA TRP A 65 30.87 19.69 -34.47
C TRP A 65 31.52 18.82 -33.38
N ALA A 66 32.71 19.20 -32.91
CA ALA A 66 33.37 18.51 -31.79
C ALA A 66 32.60 18.73 -30.47
N ASP A 67 32.23 19.97 -30.17
CA ASP A 67 31.43 20.32 -28.98
C ASP A 67 30.08 19.59 -28.98
N TYR A 68 29.46 19.45 -30.16
CA TYR A 68 28.24 18.66 -30.36
C TYR A 68 28.41 17.19 -30.01
N GLN A 69 29.46 16.53 -30.53
CA GLN A 69 29.76 15.13 -30.24
C GLN A 69 29.99 14.92 -28.73
N HIS A 70 30.66 15.88 -28.07
CA HIS A 70 30.88 15.84 -26.64
C HIS A 70 29.59 16.00 -25.83
N PHE A 71 28.72 16.95 -26.19
CA PHE A 71 27.45 17.14 -25.51
C PHE A 71 26.54 15.93 -25.66
N LEU A 72 26.40 15.37 -26.86
CA LEU A 72 25.57 14.17 -27.07
C LEU A 72 26.06 12.98 -26.26
N ARG A 73 27.37 12.71 -26.24
CA ARG A 73 27.91 11.62 -25.42
C ARG A 73 27.59 11.79 -23.93
N ARG A 74 27.60 13.04 -23.43
CA ARG A 74 27.20 13.33 -22.04
C ARG A 74 25.70 13.14 -21.83
N LEU A 75 24.88 13.53 -22.80
CA LEU A 75 23.43 13.36 -22.75
C LEU A 75 23.04 11.88 -22.80
N ASP A 76 23.64 11.09 -23.69
CA ASP A 76 23.45 9.64 -23.77
C ASP A 76 23.84 8.95 -22.46
N ALA A 77 24.97 9.34 -21.85
CA ALA A 77 25.37 8.84 -20.54
C ALA A 77 24.37 9.21 -19.44
N ALA A 78 23.82 10.43 -19.47
CA ALA A 78 22.81 10.89 -18.52
C ALA A 78 21.48 10.13 -18.69
N VAL A 79 21.03 9.89 -19.93
CA VAL A 79 19.84 9.08 -20.24
C VAL A 79 20.03 7.65 -19.73
N ALA A 80 21.18 7.03 -19.99
CA ALA A 80 21.47 5.68 -19.51
C ALA A 80 21.47 5.60 -17.98
N ALA A 81 22.07 6.58 -17.30
CA ALA A 81 22.04 6.67 -15.84
C ALA A 81 20.62 6.87 -15.30
N GLN A 82 19.84 7.76 -15.90
CA GLN A 82 18.46 8.03 -15.49
C GLN A 82 17.55 6.82 -15.73
N ALA A 83 17.73 6.08 -16.82
CA ALA A 83 17.01 4.84 -17.08
C ALA A 83 17.28 3.80 -15.99
N GLN A 84 18.51 3.69 -15.49
CA GLN A 84 18.82 2.83 -14.36
C GLN A 84 18.11 3.28 -13.07
N VAL A 85 18.06 4.59 -12.80
CA VAL A 85 17.31 5.14 -11.66
C VAL A 85 15.82 4.81 -11.74
N VAL A 86 15.22 4.88 -12.93
CA VAL A 86 13.82 4.49 -13.16
C VAL A 86 13.62 2.99 -12.86
N LEU A 87 14.52 2.13 -13.33
CA LEU A 87 14.46 0.69 -13.05
C LEU A 87 14.51 0.41 -11.55
N ASP A 88 15.44 1.04 -10.82
CA ASP A 88 15.58 0.86 -9.38
C ASP A 88 14.35 1.39 -8.61
N SER A 89 13.82 2.54 -9.02
CA SER A 89 12.60 3.13 -8.45
C SER A 89 11.39 2.24 -8.69
N ARG A 90 11.30 1.59 -9.87
CA ARG A 90 10.24 0.65 -10.20
C ARG A 90 10.29 -0.59 -9.31
N GLN A 91 11.46 -1.18 -9.14
CA GLN A 91 11.65 -2.31 -8.23
C GLN A 91 11.24 -1.95 -6.80
N LYS A 92 11.62 -0.76 -6.31
CA LYS A 92 11.21 -0.28 -4.98
C LYS A 92 9.70 -0.11 -4.86
N ALA A 93 9.05 0.49 -5.86
CA ALA A 93 7.59 0.65 -5.88
C ALA A 93 6.87 -0.69 -5.85
N ASP A 94 7.34 -1.67 -6.64
CA ASP A 94 6.79 -3.02 -6.66
C ASP A 94 6.97 -3.74 -5.31
N LEU A 95 8.14 -3.60 -4.67
CA LEU A 95 8.38 -4.15 -3.33
C LEU A 95 7.42 -3.56 -2.29
N HIS A 96 7.27 -2.23 -2.26
CA HIS A 96 6.32 -1.58 -1.34
C HIS A 96 4.88 -2.00 -1.60
N ARG A 97 4.50 -2.14 -2.88
CA ARG A 97 3.18 -2.65 -3.26
C ARG A 97 2.95 -4.07 -2.73
N GLN A 98 3.92 -4.97 -2.89
CA GLN A 98 3.82 -6.33 -2.34
C GLN A 98 3.71 -6.33 -0.81
N HIS A 99 4.48 -5.47 -0.12
CA HIS A 99 4.38 -5.33 1.34
C HIS A 99 3.00 -4.83 1.79
N TRP A 100 2.45 -3.83 1.09
CA TRP A 100 1.11 -3.33 1.35
C TRP A 100 0.06 -4.42 1.16
N LEU A 101 0.10 -5.15 0.04
CA LEU A 101 -0.84 -6.25 -0.23
C LEU A 101 -0.82 -7.32 0.86
N LYS A 102 0.37 -7.75 1.32
CA LYS A 102 0.51 -8.71 2.42
C LYS A 102 -0.11 -8.20 3.73
N ARG A 103 0.13 -6.92 4.07
CA ARG A 103 -0.43 -6.30 5.29
C ARG A 103 -1.94 -6.15 5.20
N ARG A 104 -2.46 -5.76 4.03
CA ARG A 104 -3.89 -5.68 3.75
C ARG A 104 -4.58 -7.03 3.90
N GLN A 105 -4.02 -8.09 3.31
CA GLN A 105 -4.55 -9.45 3.44
C GLN A 105 -4.61 -9.91 4.91
N ARG A 106 -3.56 -9.60 5.69
CA ARG A 106 -3.54 -9.89 7.14
C ARG A 106 -4.63 -9.12 7.88
N LEU A 107 -4.83 -7.83 7.58
CA LEU A 107 -5.88 -7.03 8.17
C LEU A 107 -7.27 -7.60 7.86
N GLU A 108 -7.55 -7.92 6.60
CA GLU A 108 -8.82 -8.51 6.18
C GLU A 108 -9.10 -9.84 6.91
N SER A 109 -8.07 -10.69 7.03
CA SER A 109 -8.18 -11.95 7.76
C SER A 109 -8.50 -11.74 9.24
N LEU A 110 -7.81 -10.80 9.91
CA LEU A 110 -8.07 -10.47 11.31
C LEU A 110 -9.46 -9.88 11.51
N THR A 111 -9.94 -9.04 10.60
CA THR A 111 -11.30 -8.49 10.64
C THR A 111 -12.35 -9.61 10.64
N ARG A 112 -12.24 -10.57 9.71
CA ARG A 112 -13.14 -11.73 9.65
C ARG A 112 -13.14 -12.54 10.95
N VAL A 113 -11.96 -12.73 11.56
CA VAL A 113 -11.83 -13.47 12.83
C VAL A 113 -12.48 -12.72 14.00
N VAL A 114 -12.29 -11.40 14.09
CA VAL A 114 -12.93 -10.56 15.11
C VAL A 114 -14.45 -10.63 14.97
N ASP A 115 -14.98 -10.51 13.76
CA ASP A 115 -16.43 -10.52 13.50
C ASP A 115 -17.04 -11.89 13.82
N ARG A 116 -16.31 -12.98 13.57
CA ARG A 116 -16.73 -14.31 14.03
C ARG A 116 -16.74 -14.41 15.55
N CYS A 117 -15.68 -13.97 16.22
CA CYS A 117 -15.62 -14.04 17.69
C CYS A 117 -16.73 -13.20 18.35
N ARG A 118 -17.05 -12.03 17.79
CA ARG A 118 -18.16 -11.18 18.28
C ARG A 118 -19.51 -11.88 18.15
N ARG A 119 -19.77 -12.55 17.02
CA ARG A 119 -20.99 -13.35 16.80
C ARG A 119 -21.10 -14.52 17.77
N ASP A 120 -20.01 -15.26 17.95
CA ASP A 120 -19.97 -16.41 18.85
C ASP A 120 -20.20 -15.98 20.32
N GLU A 121 -19.62 -14.84 20.72
CA GLU A 121 -19.80 -14.26 22.05
C GLU A 121 -21.23 -13.75 22.27
N ALA A 122 -21.82 -13.05 21.30
CA ALA A 122 -23.20 -12.58 21.39
C ALA A 122 -24.20 -13.74 21.55
N ALA A 123 -24.05 -14.80 20.75
CA ALA A 123 -24.88 -16.00 20.86
C ALA A 123 -24.68 -16.74 22.19
N ALA A 124 -23.47 -16.68 22.78
CA ALA A 124 -23.22 -17.28 24.09
C ALA A 124 -23.84 -16.48 25.23
N ASP A 125 -23.86 -15.15 25.13
CA ASP A 125 -24.50 -14.28 26.11
C ASP A 125 -26.02 -14.42 26.06
N GLU A 126 -26.63 -14.42 24.87
CA GLU A 126 -28.08 -14.64 24.68
C GLU A 126 -28.54 -15.98 25.29
N ARG A 127 -27.79 -17.07 25.07
CA ARG A 127 -28.08 -18.37 25.70
C ARG A 127 -27.99 -18.33 27.24
N ARG A 128 -27.09 -17.53 27.80
CA ARG A 128 -26.96 -17.39 29.27
C ARG A 128 -28.11 -16.57 29.84
N GLU A 129 -28.51 -15.51 29.14
CA GLU A 129 -29.64 -14.65 29.53
C GLU A 129 -30.95 -15.45 29.52
N GLN A 130 -31.21 -16.22 28.46
CA GLN A 130 -32.39 -17.08 28.37
C GLN A 130 -32.44 -18.11 29.51
N LYS A 131 -31.32 -18.79 29.79
CA LYS A 131 -31.24 -19.74 30.92
C LYS A 131 -31.52 -19.08 32.26
N THR A 132 -31.00 -17.86 32.47
CA THR A 132 -31.22 -17.10 33.71
C THR A 132 -32.69 -16.70 33.86
N MET A 133 -33.36 -16.30 32.78
CA MET A 133 -34.79 -16.01 32.78
C MET A 133 -35.62 -17.25 33.12
N ASP A 134 -35.33 -18.39 32.49
CA ASP A 134 -36.05 -19.65 32.74
C ASP A 134 -35.91 -20.11 34.20
N GLU A 135 -34.73 -19.97 34.80
CA GLU A 135 -34.47 -20.27 36.22
C GLU A 135 -35.28 -19.37 37.16
N LEU A 136 -35.38 -18.06 36.85
CA LEU A 136 -36.18 -17.11 37.64
C LEU A 136 -37.69 -17.38 37.52
N THR A 137 -38.18 -17.68 36.32
CA THR A 137 -39.60 -17.98 36.09
C THR A 137 -39.99 -19.33 36.70
N THR A 138 -39.16 -20.36 36.56
CA THR A 138 -39.44 -21.71 37.12
C THR A 138 -39.28 -21.72 38.65
N GLY A 139 -38.27 -21.03 39.18
CA GLY A 139 -38.06 -20.88 40.62
C GLY A 139 -39.14 -20.04 41.32
N GLY A 140 -39.71 -19.04 40.63
CA GLY A 140 -40.81 -18.23 41.15
C GLY A 140 -42.15 -18.96 41.23
N ILE A 141 -42.43 -19.89 40.29
CA ILE A 141 -43.69 -20.66 40.27
C ILE A 141 -43.70 -21.77 41.33
N ALA A 142 -42.54 -22.34 41.68
CA ALA A 142 -42.43 -23.34 42.75
C ALA A 142 -42.72 -22.78 44.16
N GLY A 143 -42.60 -21.46 44.37
CA GLY A 143 -42.88 -20.80 45.65
C GLY A 143 -44.34 -20.41 45.91
N TYR A 144 -45.22 -20.46 44.90
CA TYR A 144 -46.61 -19.97 44.98
C TYR A 144 -47.67 -21.09 45.00
N ARG A 145 -47.28 -22.33 45.28
CA ARG A 145 -48.18 -23.50 45.35
C ARG A 145 -48.06 -24.24 46.68
N SER A 146 -48.22 -23.52 47.79
CA SER A 146 -48.47 -24.08 49.12
C SER A 146 -49.06 -23.01 50.04
N ARG A 147 -50.37 -22.79 49.93
CA ARG A 147 -51.31 -22.52 51.03
C ARG A 147 -52.73 -22.43 50.48
#